data_AF-F2CVF9-F1
#
_entry.id   AF-F2CVF9-F1
#
_cell.length_a   1.000
_cell.length_b   1.000
_cell.length_c   1.000
_cell.angle_alpha   90.00
_cell.angle_beta   90.00
_cell.angle_gamma   90.00
#
_symmetry.space_group_name_H-M   'P 1'
#
loop_
_entity.id
_entity.type
_entity.pdbx_description
1 polymer ?
#
loop_
_entity_poly.entity_id
_entity_poly.type
_entity_poly.pdbx_seq_one_letter_code
_entity_poly.pdbx_strand_id
1 'polypeptide(L)'
;MALATAAAAAAISIHPFLSRPASVLRFGRRVPPLLLLRASSSSDFNITFAEPAPAPSKASPGGPSAQPLVPWIARGADGKPCLHTSPPPDVIQAVAAAEAEAKRAAKRGQRQGPADDAPVASVRVKEKKAAPTAPPKFSKAARRFYNDNIKEHEPQRLAKVLAAAGVASRRTSEELIFQGKVTVNGSVCTAPQTKVDISKDSIYVNGNRISKKLPPKLYFAVNKPKGYICSSGEEKSVISLLDDYLKGWNKLQPGVPKPRLFTVGRLDVATTGLIIVTNDGEFAQKVSHPSSNITKEYVVTIDGAVHKKHLVAISGGTVIDGVKVVPDLVEPLDTQADTKRMRLKIVVHEGRNHEVRELVQNAGLKVYALKRVRIGRFRLPSDLGIGKMVELKEADIKALDGNS
;
A
#
# COMPACT_ATOMS: atom_id res chain seq x y z
N MET A 1 2.11 -56.23 68.58
CA MET A 1 2.14 -54.92 67.88
C MET A 1 1.98 -55.23 66.39
N ALA A 2 0.76 -55.15 65.85
CA ALA A 2 0.18 -53.97 65.15
C ALA A 2 1.01 -53.62 63.89
N LEU A 3 0.49 -53.47 62.67
CA LEU A 3 -0.85 -53.12 62.20
C LEU A 3 -0.98 -53.47 60.69
N ALA A 4 -2.20 -53.77 60.27
CA ALA A 4 -2.62 -53.99 58.89
C ALA A 4 -2.86 -52.67 58.12
N THR A 5 -2.91 -52.73 56.79
CA THR A 5 -3.91 -52.00 55.96
C THR A 5 -3.97 -52.57 54.55
N ALA A 6 -5.20 -52.68 54.04
CA ALA A 6 -5.60 -53.26 52.76
C ALA A 6 -5.95 -52.16 51.74
N ALA A 7 -5.90 -52.47 50.45
CA ALA A 7 -6.65 -51.75 49.41
C ALA A 7 -7.01 -52.70 48.26
N ALA A 8 -8.31 -52.75 47.96
CA ALA A 8 -8.95 -53.66 47.03
C ALA A 8 -8.91 -53.15 45.58
N ALA A 9 -8.77 -54.07 44.63
CA ALA A 9 -8.92 -53.85 43.19
C ALA A 9 -10.22 -54.51 42.71
N ALA A 10 -11.14 -53.72 42.15
CA ALA A 10 -12.36 -54.21 41.53
C ALA A 10 -12.18 -54.24 40.00
N ALA A 11 -12.23 -55.44 39.44
CA ALA A 11 -12.25 -55.71 38.01
C ALA A 11 -13.70 -55.73 37.50
N ILE A 12 -13.99 -54.96 36.44
CA ILE A 12 -15.28 -55.01 35.74
C ILE A 12 -15.04 -55.68 34.38
N SER A 13 -15.65 -56.85 34.23
CA SER A 13 -15.68 -57.68 33.03
C SER A 13 -17.00 -57.41 32.29
N ILE A 14 -16.95 -57.10 31.00
CA ILE A 14 -18.14 -57.06 30.13
C ILE A 14 -17.78 -57.70 28.78
N HIS A 15 -18.55 -58.73 28.44
CA HIS A 15 -18.53 -59.46 27.17
C HIS A 15 -19.99 -59.67 26.72
N PRO A 16 -20.25 -60.11 25.48
CA PRO A 16 -20.85 -59.30 24.42
C PRO A 16 -22.32 -59.66 24.12
N PHE A 17 -23.05 -58.79 23.42
CA PHE A 17 -24.33 -59.13 22.81
C PHE A 17 -24.40 -58.73 21.33
N LEU A 18 -24.64 -59.74 20.50
CA LEU A 18 -25.05 -59.62 19.10
C LEU A 18 -26.45 -58.98 19.02
N SER A 19 -26.68 -58.16 17.99
CA SER A 19 -27.78 -58.38 17.03
C SER A 19 -27.77 -57.31 15.92
N ARG A 20 -27.81 -57.79 14.68
CA ARG A 20 -28.36 -57.08 13.51
C ARG A 20 -29.81 -57.54 13.36
N PRO A 21 -30.70 -56.72 12.76
CA PRO A 21 -31.02 -56.99 11.37
C PRO A 21 -31.19 -55.73 10.49
N ALA A 22 -31.15 -56.00 9.19
CA ALA A 22 -31.29 -55.07 8.08
C ALA A 22 -32.69 -54.45 7.98
N SER A 23 -32.76 -53.23 7.46
CA SER A 23 -33.94 -52.78 6.70
C SER A 23 -33.50 -51.82 5.58
N VAL A 24 -33.88 -52.24 4.39
CA VAL A 24 -33.70 -51.60 3.09
C VAL A 24 -34.84 -50.61 2.91
N LEU A 25 -34.56 -49.37 2.57
CA LEU A 25 -35.53 -48.48 1.92
C LEU A 25 -34.84 -47.64 0.85
N ARG A 26 -35.02 -48.09 -0.40
CA ARG A 26 -34.79 -47.33 -1.62
C ARG A 26 -36.08 -46.56 -1.94
N PHE A 27 -35.98 -45.24 -2.06
CA PHE A 27 -36.82 -44.39 -2.92
C PHE A 27 -35.89 -43.24 -3.34
N GLY A 28 -35.51 -43.01 -4.60
CA GLY A 28 -36.26 -43.22 -5.84
C GLY A 28 -36.97 -41.94 -6.24
N ARG A 29 -36.25 -40.84 -6.50
CA ARG A 29 -36.78 -39.72 -7.30
C ARG A 29 -35.76 -39.24 -8.34
N ARG A 30 -36.16 -39.46 -9.59
CA ARG A 30 -35.52 -39.08 -10.85
C ARG A 30 -35.53 -37.55 -10.98
N VAL A 31 -34.41 -36.98 -11.41
CA VAL A 31 -34.35 -35.62 -11.98
C VAL A 31 -34.14 -35.78 -13.49
N PRO A 32 -34.97 -35.15 -14.35
CA PRO A 32 -34.84 -35.30 -15.79
C PRO A 32 -33.69 -34.42 -16.34
N PRO A 33 -33.04 -34.82 -17.46
CA PRO A 33 -32.07 -33.98 -18.13
C PRO A 33 -32.80 -33.03 -19.08
N LEU A 34 -32.65 -31.72 -18.88
CA LEU A 34 -33.13 -30.71 -19.82
C LEU A 34 -31.99 -30.35 -20.77
N LEU A 35 -32.06 -30.93 -21.97
CA LEU A 35 -31.45 -30.46 -23.21
C LEU A 35 -32.08 -29.11 -23.58
N LEU A 36 -31.27 -28.10 -23.88
CA LEU A 36 -31.54 -26.98 -24.80
C LEU A 36 -30.19 -26.34 -25.14
N LEU A 37 -29.67 -26.64 -26.33
CA LEU A 37 -29.69 -25.80 -27.53
C LEU A 37 -28.72 -24.60 -27.51
N ARG A 38 -27.73 -24.73 -28.40
CA ARG A 38 -26.94 -23.69 -29.05
C ARG A 38 -27.69 -22.36 -29.19
N ALA A 39 -27.09 -21.29 -28.67
CA ALA A 39 -27.23 -19.95 -29.22
C ALA A 39 -25.83 -19.46 -29.63
N SER A 40 -25.69 -19.25 -30.92
CA SER A 40 -24.58 -18.58 -31.58
C SER A 40 -24.66 -17.07 -31.31
N SER A 41 -23.59 -16.48 -30.82
CA SER A 41 -23.30 -15.07 -31.09
C SER A 41 -21.79 -14.87 -31.15
N SER A 42 -21.29 -14.71 -32.36
CA SER A 42 -19.94 -14.28 -32.69
C SER A 42 -19.68 -12.87 -32.15
N SER A 43 -18.56 -12.69 -31.48
CA SER A 43 -17.81 -11.44 -31.51
C SER A 43 -16.37 -11.75 -31.13
N ASP A 44 -15.64 -12.35 -32.07
CA ASP A 44 -14.19 -12.44 -32.03
C ASP A 44 -13.62 -11.03 -32.17
N PHE A 45 -13.22 -10.42 -31.06
CA PHE A 45 -12.41 -9.22 -31.06
C PHE A 45 -10.95 -9.61 -31.31
N ASN A 46 -10.59 -9.72 -32.59
CA ASN A 46 -9.22 -9.94 -33.03
C ASN A 46 -8.52 -8.58 -33.16
N ILE A 47 -7.74 -8.18 -32.15
CA ILE A 47 -6.82 -7.04 -32.26
C ILE A 47 -5.45 -7.61 -32.60
N THR A 48 -5.11 -7.60 -33.88
CA THR A 48 -3.75 -7.87 -34.37
C THR A 48 -2.91 -6.62 -34.13
N PHE A 49 -2.02 -6.66 -33.14
CA PHE A 49 -1.00 -5.63 -32.95
C PHE A 49 0.09 -5.80 -34.02
N ALA A 50 0.34 -4.74 -34.79
CA ALA A 50 1.44 -4.70 -35.75
C ALA A 50 2.79 -4.78 -35.02
N GLU A 51 3.72 -5.57 -35.57
CA GLU A 51 5.07 -5.72 -35.05
C GLU A 51 5.89 -4.43 -35.16
N PRO A 52 6.78 -4.14 -34.18
CA PRO A 52 7.60 -2.93 -34.21
C PRO A 52 8.71 -3.04 -35.26
N ALA A 53 8.84 -2.01 -36.09
CA ALA A 53 9.91 -1.89 -37.09
C ALA A 53 11.31 -1.80 -36.42
N PRO A 54 12.37 -2.33 -37.07
CA PRO A 54 13.70 -2.43 -36.48
C PRO A 54 14.42 -1.07 -36.40
N ALA A 55 15.23 -0.91 -35.36
CA ALA A 55 16.00 0.31 -35.08
C ALA A 55 17.16 0.51 -36.07
N PRO A 56 17.38 1.72 -36.61
CA PRO A 56 18.61 2.05 -37.31
C PRO A 56 19.71 2.52 -36.36
N SER A 57 20.94 2.21 -36.77
CA SER A 57 22.23 2.34 -36.09
C SER A 57 22.72 3.77 -35.84
N LYS A 58 23.60 3.88 -34.84
CA LYS A 58 24.35 5.06 -34.37
C LYS A 58 25.11 5.80 -35.50
N ALA A 59 24.99 7.12 -35.51
CA ALA A 59 26.00 8.07 -36.01
C ALA A 59 26.09 9.28 -35.06
N SER A 60 27.32 9.81 -34.92
CA SER A 60 27.82 10.78 -33.93
C SER A 60 27.53 12.27 -34.29
N PRO A 61 27.87 13.27 -33.42
CA PRO A 61 27.03 14.43 -33.13
C PRO A 61 27.41 15.74 -33.84
N GLY A 62 26.43 16.65 -34.00
CA GLY A 62 26.69 18.07 -34.27
C GLY A 62 25.48 18.85 -34.81
N GLY A 63 24.92 19.79 -34.04
CA GLY A 63 23.99 20.82 -34.54
C GLY A 63 22.87 21.22 -33.55
N PRO A 64 22.52 22.52 -33.41
CA PRO A 64 21.68 23.02 -32.32
C PRO A 64 20.20 22.65 -32.48
N SER A 65 19.52 22.56 -31.34
CA SER A 65 18.16 22.06 -31.13
C SER A 65 17.11 22.59 -32.12
N ALA A 66 16.50 21.68 -32.90
CA ALA A 66 15.25 21.92 -33.61
C ALA A 66 14.07 21.88 -32.61
N GLN A 67 13.40 23.02 -32.44
CA GLN A 67 12.09 23.08 -31.77
C GLN A 67 11.01 22.50 -32.71
N PRO A 68 9.94 21.88 -32.18
CA PRO A 68 8.88 21.34 -33.02
C PRO A 68 8.17 22.47 -33.79
N LEU A 69 8.17 22.35 -35.12
CA LEU A 69 7.54 23.30 -36.04
C LEU A 69 6.01 23.14 -35.96
N VAL A 70 5.35 23.90 -35.09
CA VAL A 70 3.88 24.00 -35.07
C VAL A 70 3.46 24.90 -36.24
N PRO A 71 2.70 24.40 -37.23
CA PRO A 71 2.28 25.22 -38.37
C PRO A 71 1.24 26.26 -37.95
N TRP A 72 1.39 27.50 -38.42
CA TRP A 72 0.49 28.62 -38.11
C TRP A 72 -0.59 28.72 -39.18
N ILE A 73 -1.85 28.91 -38.78
CA ILE A 73 -2.95 29.21 -39.69
C ILE A 73 -3.18 30.72 -39.66
N ALA A 74 -2.89 31.41 -40.77
CA ALA A 74 -3.14 32.84 -40.94
C ALA A 74 -4.01 33.07 -42.18
N ARG A 75 -4.80 34.16 -42.22
CA ARG A 75 -5.57 34.52 -43.41
C ARG A 75 -4.69 35.33 -44.37
N GLY A 76 -4.62 34.90 -45.63
CA GLY A 76 -3.94 35.65 -46.69
C GLY A 76 -4.71 36.91 -47.11
N ALA A 77 -4.12 37.72 -47.99
CA ALA A 77 -4.73 38.96 -48.51
C ALA A 77 -6.11 38.74 -49.16
N ASP A 78 -6.37 37.52 -49.62
CA ASP A 78 -7.59 37.09 -50.29
C ASP A 78 -8.67 36.59 -49.29
N GLY A 79 -8.43 36.71 -47.98
CA GLY A 79 -9.35 36.35 -46.90
C GLY A 79 -9.46 34.84 -46.58
N LYS A 80 -8.73 33.97 -47.29
CA LYS A 80 -8.73 32.51 -47.07
C LYS A 80 -7.61 32.07 -46.11
N PRO A 81 -7.85 31.03 -45.26
CA PRO A 81 -6.85 30.54 -44.32
C PRO A 81 -5.77 29.71 -45.04
N CYS A 82 -4.51 30.07 -44.84
CA CYS A 82 -3.33 29.41 -45.39
C CYS A 82 -2.38 28.96 -44.26
N LEU A 83 -1.69 27.84 -44.48
CA LEU A 83 -0.70 27.30 -43.53
C LEU A 83 0.67 27.94 -43.78
N HIS A 84 1.23 28.58 -42.75
CA HIS A 84 2.56 29.16 -42.77
C HIS A 84 3.51 28.43 -41.82
N THR A 85 4.75 28.26 -42.28
CA THR A 85 5.85 27.61 -41.54
C THR A 85 6.59 28.58 -40.62
N SER A 86 6.31 29.88 -40.71
CA SER A 86 6.84 30.92 -39.82
C SER A 86 5.70 31.73 -39.18
N PRO A 87 5.86 32.21 -37.93
CA PRO A 87 4.86 33.05 -37.29
C PRO A 87 4.65 34.37 -38.06
N PRO A 88 3.44 34.97 -38.02
CA PRO A 88 3.16 36.25 -38.66
C PRO A 88 4.06 37.38 -38.13
N PRO A 89 4.41 38.37 -38.96
CA PRO A 89 5.34 39.45 -38.61
C PRO A 89 4.91 40.26 -37.37
N ASP A 90 3.61 40.43 -37.15
CA ASP A 90 3.07 41.13 -35.96
C ASP A 90 3.42 40.41 -34.65
N VAL A 91 3.42 39.07 -34.68
CA VAL A 91 3.78 38.23 -33.53
C VAL A 91 5.27 38.32 -33.24
N ILE A 92 6.10 38.35 -34.29
CA ILE A 92 7.56 38.51 -34.16
C ILE A 92 7.90 39.87 -33.54
N GLN A 93 7.23 40.94 -33.98
CA GLN A 93 7.42 42.28 -33.40
C GLN A 93 6.96 42.38 -31.94
N ALA A 94 5.84 41.74 -31.60
CA ALA A 94 5.35 41.70 -30.22
C ALA A 94 6.32 40.98 -29.27
N VAL A 95 6.88 39.84 -29.70
CA VAL A 95 7.88 39.09 -28.91
C VAL A 95 9.18 39.89 -28.76
N ALA A 96 9.66 40.53 -29.82
CA ALA A 96 10.86 41.37 -29.77
C ALA A 96 10.69 42.59 -28.84
N ALA A 97 9.50 43.22 -28.84
CA ALA A 97 9.17 44.30 -27.92
C ALA A 97 9.15 43.83 -26.46
N ALA A 98 8.55 42.66 -26.19
CA ALA A 98 8.49 42.06 -24.86
C ALA A 98 9.89 41.70 -24.32
N GLU A 99 10.78 41.15 -25.16
CA GLU A 99 12.16 40.85 -24.77
C GLU A 99 13.00 42.11 -24.51
N ALA A 100 12.78 43.18 -25.30
CA ALA A 100 13.46 44.47 -25.10
C ALA A 100 13.04 45.12 -23.77
N GLU A 101 11.77 44.99 -23.39
CA GLU A 101 11.26 45.48 -22.10
C GLU A 101 11.82 44.66 -20.92
N ALA A 102 11.90 43.33 -21.06
CA ALA A 102 12.50 42.45 -20.05
C ALA A 102 13.99 42.74 -19.82
N LYS A 103 14.76 43.02 -20.89
CA LYS A 103 16.19 43.38 -20.78
C LYS A 103 16.40 44.77 -20.14
N ARG A 104 15.50 45.73 -20.38
CA ARG A 104 15.53 47.05 -19.70
C ARG A 104 15.20 46.94 -18.22
N ALA A 105 14.29 46.03 -17.83
CA ALA A 105 13.98 45.76 -16.43
C ALA A 105 15.17 45.11 -15.68
N ALA A 106 15.94 44.24 -16.32
CA ALA A 106 17.10 43.59 -15.71
C ALA A 106 18.30 44.53 -15.46
N LYS A 107 18.52 45.53 -16.33
CA LYS A 107 19.67 46.45 -16.22
C LYS A 107 19.52 47.54 -15.14
N ARG A 108 18.30 47.71 -14.59
CA ARG A 108 18.01 48.71 -13.53
C ARG A 108 18.29 48.19 -12.11
N GLY A 109 18.63 46.90 -11.95
CA GLY A 109 18.83 46.24 -10.65
C GLY A 109 20.27 46.15 -10.14
N GLN A 110 21.27 46.67 -10.85
CA GLN A 110 22.67 46.64 -10.42
C GLN A 110 23.34 48.01 -10.58
N ARG A 111 23.21 48.86 -9.57
CA ARG A 111 24.19 49.92 -9.24
C ARG A 111 23.95 50.44 -7.82
N GLN A 112 25.04 50.45 -7.04
CA GLN A 112 25.33 51.16 -5.78
C GLN A 112 25.19 50.39 -4.45
N GLY A 113 26.37 50.07 -3.88
CA GLY A 113 26.66 49.99 -2.45
C GLY A 113 27.29 51.32 -1.94
N PRO A 114 27.70 51.41 -0.65
CA PRO A 114 27.31 52.51 0.24
C PRO A 114 28.45 53.46 0.68
N ALA A 115 28.10 54.67 1.16
CA ALA A 115 28.89 55.47 2.11
C ALA A 115 28.04 56.56 2.80
N ASP A 116 27.98 56.45 4.13
CA ASP A 116 28.04 57.44 5.21
C ASP A 116 27.08 58.66 5.38
N ASP A 117 26.73 58.81 6.68
CA ASP A 117 26.27 59.94 7.48
C ASP A 117 24.86 60.55 7.35
N ALA A 118 24.21 60.63 8.52
CA ALA A 118 22.93 61.26 8.83
C ALA A 118 23.12 62.76 9.19
N PRO A 119 22.08 63.53 9.57
CA PRO A 119 20.63 63.40 9.38
C PRO A 119 20.02 64.68 8.72
N VAL A 120 18.70 64.69 8.44
CA VAL A 120 17.72 65.77 8.77
C VAL A 120 16.39 65.49 8.05
N ALA A 121 15.30 65.76 8.76
CA ALA A 121 13.92 65.41 8.49
C ALA A 121 13.29 66.05 7.24
N SER A 122 12.44 65.30 6.53
CA SER A 122 10.96 65.49 6.49
C SER A 122 10.28 64.85 5.25
N VAL A 123 9.40 63.89 5.54
CA VAL A 123 8.04 63.66 4.99
C VAL A 123 7.80 63.71 3.46
N ARG A 124 7.57 62.55 2.81
CA ARG A 124 6.27 62.16 2.20
C ARG A 124 6.28 60.74 1.60
N VAL A 125 5.10 60.13 1.69
CA VAL A 125 4.72 58.73 1.49
C VAL A 125 4.77 58.27 0.02
N LYS A 126 5.27 57.06 -0.24
CA LYS A 126 4.82 56.22 -1.38
C LYS A 126 5.04 54.73 -1.13
N GLU A 127 4.01 53.96 -1.44
CA GLU A 127 3.77 52.54 -1.12
C GLU A 127 4.89 51.59 -1.57
N LYS A 128 5.30 50.70 -0.65
CA LYS A 128 6.18 49.56 -0.97
C LYS A 128 5.34 48.36 -1.39
N LYS A 129 5.47 47.99 -2.66
CA LYS A 129 5.12 46.69 -3.21
C LYS A 129 5.85 45.59 -2.41
N ALA A 130 5.10 44.71 -1.77
CA ALA A 130 5.63 43.65 -0.90
C ALA A 130 6.51 42.67 -1.68
N ALA A 131 7.73 42.45 -1.19
CA ALA A 131 8.60 41.36 -1.60
C ALA A 131 8.07 40.02 -1.04
N PRO A 132 8.36 38.86 -1.67
CA PRO A 132 7.91 37.56 -1.17
C PRO A 132 8.54 37.28 0.20
N THR A 133 7.71 37.25 1.23
CA THR A 133 8.13 37.00 2.61
C THR A 133 8.70 35.59 2.72
N ALA A 134 9.97 35.47 3.12
CA ALA A 134 10.52 34.18 3.53
C ALA A 134 9.60 33.56 4.61
N PRO A 135 9.35 32.24 4.57
CA PRO A 135 8.42 31.62 5.50
C PRO A 135 8.86 31.89 6.94
N PRO A 136 7.94 32.32 7.83
CA PRO A 136 8.30 32.69 9.19
C PRO A 136 8.95 31.50 9.90
N LYS A 137 10.08 31.76 10.58
CA LYS A 137 10.77 30.76 11.40
C LYS A 137 9.92 30.49 12.65
N PHE A 138 8.91 29.64 12.55
CA PHE A 138 8.10 29.21 13.69
C PHE A 138 8.98 28.54 14.76
N SER A 139 8.68 28.82 16.03
CA SER A 139 9.29 28.13 17.18
C SER A 139 9.02 26.62 17.10
N LYS A 140 9.84 25.77 17.73
CA LYS A 140 9.61 24.31 17.74
C LYS A 140 8.20 23.95 18.23
N ALA A 141 7.65 24.68 19.20
CA ALA A 141 6.29 24.51 19.70
C ALA A 141 5.23 24.90 18.66
N ALA A 142 5.38 26.06 18.00
CA ALA A 142 4.48 26.48 16.93
C ALA A 142 4.53 25.54 15.72
N ARG A 143 5.71 24.99 15.38
CA ARG A 143 5.88 23.97 14.33
C ARG A 143 5.21 22.65 14.68
N ARG A 144 5.29 22.20 15.93
CA ARG A 144 4.54 21.02 16.40
C ARG A 144 3.04 21.26 16.29
N PHE A 145 2.56 22.38 16.86
CA PHE A 145 1.16 22.77 16.76
C PHE A 145 0.67 22.88 15.30
N TYR A 146 1.47 23.45 14.40
CA TYR A 146 1.12 23.60 12.99
C TYR A 146 1.11 22.25 12.25
N ASN A 147 2.11 21.39 12.48
CA ASN A 147 2.19 20.08 11.86
C ASN A 147 1.08 19.14 12.35
N ASP A 148 0.76 19.18 13.64
CA ASP A 148 -0.22 18.30 14.26
C ASP A 148 -1.65 18.73 13.92
N ASN A 149 -1.93 20.03 13.82
CA ASN A 149 -3.29 20.52 13.55
C ASN A 149 -3.53 20.83 12.07
N ILE A 150 -2.66 21.57 11.38
CA ILE A 150 -2.98 22.10 10.04
C ILE A 150 -2.76 21.07 8.94
N LYS A 151 -1.83 20.13 9.10
CA LYS A 151 -1.58 19.07 8.12
C LYS A 151 -2.75 18.07 8.02
N GLU A 152 -3.53 17.91 9.10
CA GLU A 152 -4.75 17.10 9.09
C GLU A 152 -5.96 17.79 8.44
N HIS A 153 -5.93 19.13 8.32
CA HIS A 153 -7.02 19.95 7.76
C HIS A 153 -6.86 20.29 6.27
N GLU A 154 -5.87 19.73 5.58
CA GLU A 154 -5.85 19.85 4.12
C GLU A 154 -7.03 19.08 3.51
N PRO A 155 -7.74 19.65 2.53
CA PRO A 155 -8.82 18.95 1.84
C PRO A 155 -8.34 17.63 1.25
N GLN A 156 -8.84 16.51 1.77
CA GLN A 156 -8.49 15.17 1.32
C GLN A 156 -9.58 14.61 0.41
N ARG A 157 -9.19 13.71 -0.49
CA ARG A 157 -10.15 13.01 -1.36
C ARG A 157 -11.23 12.33 -0.51
N LEU A 158 -12.50 12.52 -0.85
CA LEU A 158 -13.66 12.02 -0.11
C LEU A 158 -13.55 10.51 0.19
N ALA A 159 -13.16 9.69 -0.78
CA ALA A 159 -12.97 8.26 -0.56
C ALA A 159 -11.89 7.92 0.49
N LYS A 160 -10.83 8.74 0.60
CA LYS A 160 -9.79 8.59 1.64
C LYS A 160 -10.36 8.94 3.01
N VAL A 161 -11.14 10.02 3.10
CA VAL A 161 -11.79 10.46 4.34
C VAL A 161 -12.79 9.41 4.84
N LEU A 162 -13.63 8.87 3.96
CA LEU A 162 -14.58 7.80 4.30
C LEU A 162 -13.87 6.53 4.79
N ALA A 163 -12.77 6.15 4.14
CA ALA A 163 -11.99 4.99 4.58
C ALA A 163 -11.32 5.23 5.95
N ALA A 164 -10.77 6.43 6.17
CA ALA A 164 -10.17 6.81 7.45
C ALA A 164 -11.21 6.86 8.59
N ALA A 165 -12.42 7.31 8.29
CA ALA A 165 -13.56 7.31 9.23
C ALA A 165 -14.11 5.90 9.53
N GLY A 166 -13.56 4.85 8.90
CA GLY A 166 -13.94 3.46 9.14
C GLY A 166 -15.18 3.00 8.38
N VAL A 167 -15.70 3.79 7.44
CA VAL A 167 -16.95 3.49 6.71
C VAL A 167 -16.81 2.25 5.84
N ALA A 168 -15.79 2.22 4.97
CA ALA A 168 -15.54 1.11 4.06
C ALA A 168 -14.07 1.09 3.59
N SER A 169 -13.72 0.12 2.75
CA SER A 169 -12.44 0.19 2.03
C SER A 169 -12.43 1.41 1.09
N ARG A 170 -11.26 1.92 0.70
CA ARG A 170 -11.20 3.05 -0.25
C ARG A 170 -11.98 2.79 -1.55
N ARG A 171 -11.87 1.58 -2.12
CA ARG A 171 -12.58 1.22 -3.36
C ARG A 171 -14.09 1.14 -3.14
N THR A 172 -14.51 0.49 -2.06
CA THR A 172 -15.93 0.42 -1.67
C THR A 172 -16.48 1.82 -1.35
N SER A 173 -15.69 2.72 -0.78
CA SER A 173 -16.07 4.12 -0.59
C SER A 173 -16.26 4.84 -1.93
N GLU A 174 -15.42 4.58 -2.94
CA GLU A 174 -15.63 5.11 -4.29
C GLU A 174 -16.93 4.56 -4.91
N GLU A 175 -17.23 3.27 -4.74
CA GLU A 175 -18.50 2.67 -5.18
C GLU A 175 -19.72 3.32 -4.51
N LEU A 176 -19.66 3.58 -3.20
CA LEU A 176 -20.73 4.29 -2.48
C LEU A 176 -20.95 5.71 -3.03
N ILE A 177 -19.86 6.40 -3.37
CA ILE A 177 -19.92 7.73 -3.98
C ILE A 177 -20.56 7.64 -5.37
N PHE A 178 -20.11 6.71 -6.23
CA PHE A 178 -20.69 6.51 -7.55
C PHE A 178 -22.18 6.16 -7.52
N GLN A 179 -22.62 5.43 -6.50
CA GLN A 179 -24.03 5.09 -6.27
C GLN A 179 -24.88 6.25 -5.72
N GLY A 180 -24.30 7.44 -5.51
CA GLY A 180 -25.01 8.61 -4.96
C GLY A 180 -25.41 8.43 -3.49
N LYS A 181 -24.78 7.49 -2.77
CA LYS A 181 -25.09 7.20 -1.35
C LYS A 181 -24.41 8.15 -0.38
N VAL A 182 -23.58 9.07 -0.88
CA VAL A 182 -22.79 10.00 -0.07
C VAL A 182 -23.25 11.43 -0.37
N THR A 183 -23.57 12.18 0.69
CA THR A 183 -23.85 13.62 0.58
C THR A 183 -22.78 14.42 1.32
N VAL A 184 -22.42 15.57 0.75
CA VAL A 184 -21.47 16.52 1.34
C VAL A 184 -22.16 17.87 1.38
N ASN A 185 -22.29 18.46 2.58
CA ASN A 185 -22.94 19.76 2.79
C ASN A 185 -24.36 19.83 2.17
N GLY A 186 -25.11 18.73 2.25
CA GLY A 186 -26.49 18.64 1.75
C GLY A 186 -26.63 18.28 0.27
N SER A 187 -25.53 18.20 -0.50
CA SER A 187 -25.56 17.83 -1.92
C SER A 187 -25.05 16.40 -2.13
N VAL A 188 -25.74 15.63 -2.98
CA VAL A 188 -25.27 14.29 -3.38
C VAL A 188 -23.98 14.42 -4.17
N CYS A 189 -22.94 13.72 -3.72
CA CYS A 189 -21.64 13.71 -4.38
C CYS A 189 -21.45 12.39 -5.12
N THR A 190 -21.23 12.44 -6.43
CA THR A 190 -20.92 11.29 -7.29
C THR A 190 -19.49 11.28 -7.80
N ALA A 191 -18.74 12.36 -7.57
CA ALA A 191 -17.34 12.50 -7.96
C ALA A 191 -16.42 12.03 -6.82
N PRO A 192 -15.73 10.88 -6.93
CA PRO A 192 -14.88 10.37 -5.86
C PRO A 192 -13.60 11.19 -5.65
N GLN A 193 -13.24 12.05 -6.61
CA GLN A 193 -12.08 12.94 -6.52
C GLN A 193 -12.36 14.23 -5.74
N THR A 194 -13.62 14.47 -5.34
CA THR A 194 -14.00 15.62 -4.53
C THR A 194 -13.16 15.67 -3.26
N LYS A 195 -12.54 16.82 -3.00
CA LYS A 195 -11.77 17.06 -1.79
C LYS A 195 -12.69 17.63 -0.71
N VAL A 196 -12.58 17.10 0.50
CA VAL A 196 -13.38 17.48 1.65
C VAL A 196 -12.48 17.60 2.88
N ASP A 197 -12.86 18.49 3.79
CA ASP A 197 -12.23 18.66 5.09
C ASP A 197 -13.21 18.14 6.15
N ILE A 198 -12.88 17.03 6.80
CA ILE A 198 -13.74 16.36 7.78
C ILE A 198 -14.10 17.26 8.99
N SER A 199 -13.28 18.26 9.27
CA SER A 199 -13.50 19.17 10.41
C SER A 199 -14.53 20.24 10.09
N LYS A 200 -14.59 20.67 8.82
CA LYS A 200 -15.48 21.72 8.33
C LYS A 200 -16.75 21.15 7.72
N ASP A 201 -16.60 20.22 6.80
CA ASP A 201 -17.68 19.67 6.00
C ASP A 201 -18.59 18.73 6.80
N SER A 202 -19.87 18.71 6.46
CA SER A 202 -20.83 17.75 6.98
C SER A 202 -21.09 16.69 5.92
N ILE A 203 -20.58 15.49 6.17
CA ILE A 203 -20.66 14.35 5.25
C ILE A 203 -21.65 13.32 5.81
N TYR A 204 -22.49 12.78 4.95
CA TYR A 204 -23.42 11.69 5.30
C TYR A 204 -23.25 10.53 4.34
N VAL A 205 -23.41 9.31 4.86
CA VAL A 205 -23.40 8.07 4.07
C VAL A 205 -24.69 7.32 4.40
N ASN A 206 -25.52 7.04 3.38
CA ASN A 206 -26.85 6.45 3.55
C ASN A 206 -27.70 7.18 4.62
N GLY A 207 -27.64 8.51 4.66
CA GLY A 207 -28.36 9.34 5.63
C GLY A 207 -27.73 9.42 7.03
N ASN A 208 -26.68 8.65 7.32
CA ASN A 208 -25.98 8.71 8.60
C ASN A 208 -24.80 9.69 8.53
N ARG A 209 -24.75 10.65 9.46
CA ARG A 209 -23.65 11.62 9.55
C ARG A 209 -22.38 10.89 10.01
N ILE A 210 -21.27 11.07 9.31
CA ILE A 210 -19.98 10.55 9.79
C ILE A 210 -19.43 11.45 10.90
N SER A 211 -18.74 10.82 11.87
CA SER A 211 -18.11 11.54 12.97
C SER A 211 -17.02 12.47 12.44
N LYS A 212 -16.92 13.68 13.00
CA LYS A 212 -15.79 14.57 12.74
C LYS A 212 -14.48 14.07 13.37
N LYS A 213 -14.57 13.20 14.37
CA LYS A 213 -13.42 12.58 15.03
C LYS A 213 -13.04 11.29 14.30
N LEU A 214 -11.82 11.25 13.79
CA LEU A 214 -11.23 10.05 13.22
C LEU A 214 -10.72 9.11 14.32
N PRO A 215 -10.69 7.80 14.07
CA PRO A 215 -10.05 6.87 14.98
C PRO A 215 -8.53 7.13 15.05
N PRO A 216 -7.90 6.94 16.22
CA PRO A 216 -6.46 7.08 16.35
C PRO A 216 -5.73 6.04 15.48
N LYS A 217 -4.48 6.33 15.14
CA LYS A 217 -3.65 5.39 14.36
C LYS A 217 -3.23 4.22 15.24
N LEU A 218 -3.50 3.01 14.77
CA LEU A 218 -3.22 1.76 15.47
C LEU A 218 -2.21 0.94 14.66
N TYR A 219 -1.30 0.27 15.37
CA TYR A 219 -0.25 -0.54 14.75
C TYR A 219 -0.06 -1.82 15.54
N PHE A 220 -0.23 -2.97 14.89
CA PHE A 220 -0.09 -4.27 15.51
C PHE A 220 0.89 -5.13 14.73
N ALA A 221 1.78 -5.84 15.43
CA ALA A 221 2.46 -6.99 14.88
C ALA A 221 1.69 -8.26 15.24
N VAL A 222 1.37 -9.06 14.24
CA VAL A 222 0.61 -10.31 14.38
C VAL A 222 1.50 -11.47 13.95
N ASN A 223 1.54 -12.53 14.77
CA ASN A 223 2.14 -13.80 14.37
C ASN A 223 1.08 -14.62 13.61
N LYS A 224 0.98 -14.40 12.29
CA LYS A 224 -0.05 -15.02 11.44
C LYS A 224 0.00 -16.55 11.49
N PRO A 225 -1.12 -17.23 11.79
CA PRO A 225 -1.22 -18.69 11.67
C PRO A 225 -1.30 -19.16 10.22
N LYS A 226 -1.00 -20.43 10.01
CA LYS A 226 -1.25 -21.11 8.73
C LYS A 226 -2.77 -21.22 8.52
N GLY A 227 -3.24 -21.05 7.28
CA GLY A 227 -4.65 -21.13 6.92
C GLY A 227 -5.41 -19.79 6.98
N TYR A 228 -4.80 -18.73 7.52
CA TYR A 228 -5.39 -17.40 7.56
C TYR A 228 -5.10 -16.60 6.28
N ILE A 229 -6.05 -15.78 5.85
CA ILE A 229 -5.98 -14.97 4.62
C ILE A 229 -5.75 -13.49 4.97
N CYS A 230 -4.92 -12.80 4.18
CA CYS A 230 -4.65 -11.37 4.32
C CYS A 230 -5.66 -10.51 3.55
N SER A 231 -6.95 -10.89 3.60
CA SER A 231 -8.05 -10.17 2.97
C SER A 231 -9.13 -9.92 4.02
N SER A 232 -9.81 -8.78 3.95
CA SER A 232 -10.94 -8.47 4.82
C SER A 232 -12.23 -9.08 4.27
N GLY A 233 -13.09 -9.62 5.13
CA GLY A 233 -14.39 -10.20 4.75
C GLY A 233 -14.44 -11.73 4.79
N GLU A 234 -13.27 -12.37 4.92
CA GLU A 234 -13.18 -13.82 5.13
C GLU A 234 -13.32 -14.18 6.60
N GLU A 235 -13.95 -15.33 6.89
CA GLU A 235 -14.10 -15.86 8.25
C GLU A 235 -12.73 -16.08 8.93
N LYS A 236 -11.78 -16.68 8.18
CA LYS A 236 -10.39 -16.89 8.60
C LYS A 236 -9.45 -15.81 8.05
N SER A 237 -9.75 -14.56 8.35
CA SER A 237 -8.90 -13.42 7.99
C SER A 237 -7.90 -13.07 9.10
N VAL A 238 -6.76 -12.49 8.75
CA VAL A 238 -5.82 -11.96 9.76
C VAL A 238 -6.50 -10.92 10.66
N ILE A 239 -7.48 -10.19 10.13
CA ILE A 239 -8.22 -9.17 10.86
C ILE A 239 -9.12 -9.79 11.95
N SER A 240 -9.68 -10.99 11.74
CA SER A 240 -10.52 -11.64 12.76
C SER A 240 -9.73 -12.03 14.01
N LEU A 241 -8.40 -12.15 13.94
CA LEU A 241 -7.54 -12.32 15.12
C LEU A 241 -7.55 -11.10 16.06
N LEU A 242 -8.00 -9.93 15.59
CA LEU A 242 -8.11 -8.69 16.36
C LEU A 242 -9.55 -8.40 16.78
N ASP A 243 -10.51 -9.31 16.51
CA ASP A 243 -11.92 -9.07 16.80
C ASP A 243 -12.19 -8.82 18.28
N ASP A 244 -11.50 -9.54 19.18
CA ASP A 244 -11.69 -9.37 20.62
C ASP A 244 -11.22 -7.98 21.10
N TYR A 245 -10.12 -7.47 20.55
CA TYR A 245 -9.68 -6.08 20.79
C TYR A 245 -10.73 -5.09 20.28
N LEU A 246 -11.24 -5.34 19.08
CA LEU A 246 -12.21 -4.51 18.39
C LEU A 246 -13.63 -4.55 19.01
N LYS A 247 -14.01 -5.61 19.71
CA LYS A 247 -15.25 -5.68 20.51
C LYS A 247 -15.20 -4.75 21.72
N GLY A 248 -14.02 -4.61 22.33
CA GLY A 248 -13.77 -3.70 23.45
C GLY A 248 -13.69 -2.22 23.07
N TRP A 249 -13.74 -1.88 21.77
CA TRP A 249 -13.44 -0.53 21.28
C TRP A 249 -14.28 0.58 21.93
N ASN A 250 -15.60 0.40 22.00
CA ASN A 250 -16.50 1.43 22.56
C ASN A 250 -16.20 1.72 24.04
N LYS A 251 -15.66 0.73 24.78
CA LYS A 251 -15.24 0.89 26.18
C LYS A 251 -13.88 1.61 26.26
N LEU A 252 -12.96 1.31 25.35
CA LEU A 252 -11.61 1.89 25.32
C LEU A 252 -11.61 3.33 24.81
N GLN A 253 -12.45 3.65 23.82
CA GLN A 253 -12.50 4.93 23.12
C GLN A 253 -13.95 5.42 22.94
N PRO A 254 -14.61 5.90 24.01
CA PRO A 254 -15.99 6.37 23.94
C PRO A 254 -16.17 7.52 22.94
N GLY A 255 -17.18 7.40 22.07
CA GLY A 255 -17.51 8.43 21.08
C GLY A 255 -16.56 8.53 19.88
N VAL A 256 -15.60 7.60 19.75
CA VAL A 256 -14.72 7.47 18.58
C VAL A 256 -15.20 6.32 17.71
N PRO A 257 -15.38 6.51 16.39
CA PRO A 257 -15.81 5.42 15.51
C PRO A 257 -14.79 4.28 15.52
N LYS A 258 -15.29 3.06 15.31
CA LYS A 258 -14.45 1.87 15.26
C LYS A 258 -13.46 1.95 14.08
N PRO A 259 -12.15 1.75 14.30
CA PRO A 259 -11.17 1.79 13.24
C PRO A 259 -11.36 0.61 12.28
N ARG A 260 -11.19 0.87 10.99
CA ARG A 260 -11.10 -0.17 9.98
C ARG A 260 -9.63 -0.58 9.82
N LEU A 261 -9.29 -1.77 10.29
CA LEU A 261 -7.94 -2.33 10.18
C LEU A 261 -7.72 -3.05 8.84
N PHE A 262 -6.46 -3.09 8.38
CA PHE A 262 -6.01 -3.82 7.20
C PHE A 262 -4.55 -4.25 7.36
N THR A 263 -4.14 -5.27 6.61
CA THR A 263 -2.75 -5.77 6.65
C THR A 263 -1.82 -4.91 5.82
N VAL A 264 -0.58 -4.74 6.29
CA VAL A 264 0.51 -4.14 5.52
C VAL A 264 1.17 -5.22 4.68
N GLY A 265 0.91 -5.16 3.37
CA GLY A 265 1.26 -6.24 2.45
C GLY A 265 0.47 -7.51 2.73
N ARG A 266 0.97 -8.63 2.21
CA ARG A 266 0.30 -9.94 2.29
C ARG A 266 1.30 -11.03 2.65
N LEU A 267 0.77 -12.11 3.22
CA LEU A 267 1.42 -13.41 3.36
C LEU A 267 0.45 -14.46 2.82
N ASP A 268 1.00 -15.45 2.10
CA ASP A 268 0.19 -16.55 1.56
C ASP A 268 -0.54 -17.30 2.67
N VAL A 269 -1.58 -18.03 2.28
CA VAL A 269 -2.39 -18.84 3.20
C VAL A 269 -1.51 -19.86 3.95
N ALA A 270 -0.57 -20.49 3.24
CA ALA A 270 0.34 -21.48 3.82
C ALA A 270 1.54 -20.88 4.58
N THR A 271 1.73 -19.55 4.52
CA THR A 271 2.88 -18.84 5.10
C THR A 271 2.51 -18.26 6.47
N THR A 272 3.39 -18.43 7.45
CA THR A 272 3.18 -18.01 8.84
C THR A 272 4.09 -16.84 9.23
N GLY A 273 3.90 -16.30 10.43
CA GLY A 273 4.82 -15.33 11.03
C GLY A 273 4.38 -13.88 10.88
N LEU A 274 5.35 -12.98 10.90
CA LEU A 274 5.14 -11.55 11.10
C LEU A 274 4.32 -10.91 9.98
N ILE A 275 3.19 -10.32 10.35
CA ILE A 275 2.43 -9.39 9.50
C ILE A 275 2.00 -8.18 10.33
N ILE A 276 2.07 -6.99 9.73
CA ILE A 276 1.64 -5.77 10.39
C ILE A 276 0.18 -5.49 10.04
N VAL A 277 -0.60 -5.04 11.01
CA VAL A 277 -2.00 -4.64 10.85
C VAL A 277 -2.15 -3.21 11.35
N THR A 278 -2.78 -2.34 10.56
CA THR A 278 -2.94 -0.93 10.89
C THR A 278 -4.22 -0.35 10.26
N ASN A 279 -4.64 0.83 10.71
CA ASN A 279 -5.58 1.70 9.99
C ASN A 279 -4.87 2.87 9.28
N ASP A 280 -3.53 2.95 9.35
CA ASP A 280 -2.77 4.01 8.69
C ASP A 280 -2.36 3.63 7.27
N GLY A 281 -3.07 4.20 6.29
CA GLY A 281 -2.85 3.89 4.87
C GLY A 281 -1.52 4.42 4.34
N GLU A 282 -1.03 5.53 4.89
CA GLU A 282 0.24 6.14 4.45
C GLU A 282 1.44 5.31 4.90
N PHE A 283 1.46 4.93 6.18
CA PHE A 283 2.43 3.97 6.70
C PHE A 283 2.38 2.63 5.96
N ALA A 284 1.19 2.07 5.76
CA ALA A 284 1.05 0.79 5.06
C ALA A 284 1.59 0.85 3.63
N GLN A 285 1.30 1.94 2.90
CA GLN A 285 1.87 2.17 1.56
C GLN A 285 3.39 2.26 1.65
N LYS A 286 3.93 3.09 2.55
CA LYS A 286 5.37 3.28 2.72
C LYS A 286 6.10 1.95 3.00
N VAL A 287 5.59 1.13 3.92
CA VAL A 287 6.26 -0.13 4.31
C VAL A 287 6.13 -1.21 3.24
N SER A 288 5.02 -1.25 2.50
CA SER A 288 4.77 -2.31 1.50
C SER A 288 5.27 -1.98 0.10
N HIS A 289 5.49 -0.70 -0.24
CA HIS A 289 5.85 -0.30 -1.58
C HIS A 289 7.27 -0.76 -1.97
N PRO A 290 7.48 -1.32 -3.19
CA PRO A 290 8.79 -1.81 -3.61
C PRO A 290 9.90 -0.75 -3.56
N SER A 291 9.59 0.52 -3.87
CA SER A 291 10.58 1.60 -3.86
C SER A 291 11.17 1.90 -2.49
N SER A 292 10.57 1.39 -1.41
CA SER A 292 11.07 1.60 -0.06
C SER A 292 12.23 0.68 0.29
N ASN A 293 12.51 -0.35 -0.53
CA ASN A 293 13.61 -1.30 -0.34
C ASN A 293 13.68 -1.91 1.09
N ILE A 294 12.52 -2.09 1.72
CA ILE A 294 12.45 -2.65 3.08
C ILE A 294 12.62 -4.16 3.00
N THR A 295 13.76 -4.62 3.52
CA THR A 295 14.11 -6.04 3.62
C THR A 295 13.13 -6.83 4.48
N LYS A 296 12.85 -8.06 4.06
CA LYS A 296 11.99 -9.03 4.72
C LYS A 296 12.78 -10.30 4.88
N GLU A 297 12.82 -10.82 6.10
CA GLU A 297 13.56 -12.05 6.41
C GLU A 297 12.59 -13.20 6.60
N TYR A 298 12.87 -14.29 5.90
CA TYR A 298 12.11 -15.52 5.94
C TYR A 298 12.98 -16.64 6.46
N VAL A 299 12.38 -17.49 7.29
CA VAL A 299 12.92 -18.80 7.62
C VAL A 299 12.12 -19.84 6.84
N VAL A 300 12.82 -20.55 5.97
CA VAL A 300 12.28 -21.65 5.16
C VAL A 300 12.71 -22.97 5.77
N THR A 301 11.76 -23.84 6.07
CA THR A 301 12.04 -25.23 6.41
C THR A 301 11.92 -26.07 5.16
N ILE A 302 12.94 -26.88 4.87
CA ILE A 302 13.04 -27.67 3.64
C ILE A 302 12.63 -29.13 3.90
N ASP A 303 11.97 -29.72 2.90
CA ASP A 303 11.67 -31.15 2.84
C ASP A 303 12.81 -31.86 2.09
N GLY A 304 13.83 -32.31 2.84
CA GLY A 304 15.01 -32.98 2.29
C GLY A 304 16.34 -32.40 2.78
N ALA A 305 17.43 -32.83 2.14
CA ALA A 305 18.78 -32.34 2.41
C ALA A 305 19.08 -31.06 1.61
N VAL A 306 19.89 -30.17 2.19
CA VAL A 306 20.39 -28.97 1.53
C VAL A 306 21.91 -29.07 1.39
N HIS A 307 22.37 -28.99 0.15
CA HIS A 307 23.78 -28.96 -0.23
C HIS A 307 24.19 -27.57 -0.75
N LYS A 308 25.50 -27.30 -0.77
CA LYS A 308 26.08 -26.02 -1.23
C LYS A 308 25.57 -25.58 -2.62
N LYS A 309 25.37 -26.51 -3.56
CA LYS A 309 24.83 -26.21 -4.90
C LYS A 309 23.47 -25.52 -4.86
N HIS A 310 22.62 -25.87 -3.90
CA HIS A 310 21.30 -25.26 -3.76
C HIS A 310 21.41 -23.83 -3.22
N LEU A 311 22.30 -23.59 -2.26
CA LEU A 311 22.56 -22.24 -1.75
C LEU A 311 23.05 -21.31 -2.87
N VAL A 312 23.99 -21.78 -3.69
CA VAL A 312 24.49 -21.04 -4.86
C VAL A 312 23.36 -20.75 -5.86
N ALA A 313 22.49 -21.74 -6.13
CA ALA A 313 21.36 -21.55 -7.03
C ALA A 313 20.36 -20.51 -6.51
N ILE A 314 19.98 -20.58 -5.22
CA ILE A 314 19.06 -19.60 -4.60
C ILE A 314 19.70 -18.19 -4.62
N SER A 315 20.99 -18.08 -4.26
CA SER A 315 21.72 -16.80 -4.29
C SER A 315 21.89 -16.23 -5.70
N GLY A 316 21.88 -17.07 -6.74
CA GLY A 316 21.88 -16.64 -8.14
C GLY A 316 20.57 -15.99 -8.60
N GLY A 317 19.51 -16.15 -7.81
CA GLY A 317 18.17 -15.66 -8.10
C GLY A 317 17.39 -16.53 -9.08
N THR A 318 16.16 -16.13 -9.38
CA THR A 318 15.30 -16.75 -10.39
C THR A 318 14.48 -15.70 -11.13
N VAL A 319 13.88 -16.07 -12.27
CA VAL A 319 12.98 -15.18 -13.01
C VAL A 319 11.54 -15.45 -12.56
N ILE A 320 10.86 -14.41 -12.10
CA ILE A 320 9.45 -14.44 -11.68
C ILE A 320 8.72 -13.37 -12.48
N ASP A 321 7.67 -13.74 -13.22
CA ASP A 321 6.90 -12.85 -14.11
C ASP A 321 7.81 -11.97 -14.99
N GLY A 322 8.81 -12.58 -15.64
CA GLY A 322 9.72 -11.91 -16.58
C GLY A 322 10.80 -11.02 -15.93
N VAL A 323 10.86 -10.93 -14.61
CA VAL A 323 11.87 -10.13 -13.89
C VAL A 323 12.77 -11.03 -13.07
N LYS A 324 14.08 -10.81 -13.18
CA LYS A 324 15.07 -11.52 -12.36
C LYS A 324 15.04 -11.00 -10.94
N VAL A 325 14.75 -11.89 -10.00
CA VAL A 325 14.73 -11.62 -8.57
C VAL A 325 15.94 -12.29 -7.92
N VAL A 326 16.69 -11.54 -7.13
CA VAL A 326 17.89 -12.01 -6.44
C VAL A 326 17.76 -11.71 -4.94
N PRO A 327 17.88 -12.72 -4.06
CA PRO A 327 17.84 -12.48 -2.62
C PRO A 327 19.11 -11.77 -2.15
N ASP A 328 18.98 -10.94 -1.11
CA ASP A 328 20.11 -10.23 -0.50
C ASP A 328 21.01 -11.17 0.30
N LEU A 329 20.41 -12.21 0.89
CA LEU A 329 21.09 -13.15 1.76
C LEU A 329 20.43 -14.53 1.70
N VAL A 330 21.25 -15.57 1.64
CA VAL A 330 20.84 -16.98 1.77
C VAL A 330 21.83 -17.66 2.69
N GLU A 331 21.37 -18.09 3.87
CA GLU A 331 22.23 -18.75 4.86
C GLU A 331 21.55 -20.00 5.43
N PRO A 332 22.28 -21.11 5.61
CA PRO A 332 21.79 -22.20 6.42
C PRO A 332 21.65 -21.73 7.88
N LEU A 333 20.59 -22.20 8.54
CA LEU A 333 20.43 -22.04 9.98
C LEU A 333 20.83 -23.33 10.68
N ASP A 334 21.39 -23.18 11.88
CA ASP A 334 21.77 -24.31 12.71
C ASP A 334 20.56 -25.22 12.99
N THR A 335 20.83 -26.52 12.96
CA THR A 335 19.85 -27.54 13.31
C THR A 335 19.46 -27.36 14.77
N GLN A 336 18.22 -26.93 15.01
CA GLN A 336 17.68 -26.94 16.36
C GLN A 336 17.45 -28.38 16.80
N ALA A 337 17.75 -28.70 18.06
CA ALA A 337 17.61 -30.05 18.62
C ALA A 337 16.22 -30.67 18.37
N ASP A 338 15.20 -29.81 18.26
CA ASP A 338 13.80 -30.19 18.10
C ASP A 338 13.32 -30.25 16.63
N THR A 339 14.19 -29.94 15.65
CA THR A 339 13.83 -29.92 14.23
C THR A 339 14.83 -30.70 13.39
N LYS A 340 14.44 -31.91 12.99
CA LYS A 340 15.22 -32.77 12.08
C LYS A 340 15.38 -32.22 10.65
N ARG A 341 14.60 -31.18 10.29
CA ARG A 341 14.56 -30.61 8.94
C ARG A 341 15.54 -29.43 8.82
N MET A 342 16.24 -29.37 7.70
CA MET A 342 17.13 -28.25 7.40
C MET A 342 16.33 -26.95 7.22
N ARG A 343 16.93 -25.84 7.67
CA ARG A 343 16.32 -24.51 7.62
C ARG A 343 17.26 -23.53 6.94
N LEU A 344 16.68 -22.65 6.13
CA LEU A 344 17.38 -21.58 5.44
C LEU A 344 16.79 -20.23 5.87
N LYS A 345 17.66 -19.26 6.07
CA LYS A 345 17.33 -17.85 6.20
C LYS A 345 17.49 -17.21 4.83
N ILE A 346 16.42 -16.58 4.34
CA ILE A 346 16.39 -15.88 3.06
C ILE A 346 15.91 -14.46 3.29
N VAL A 347 16.69 -13.47 2.84
CA VAL A 347 16.35 -12.05 2.94
C VAL A 347 16.05 -11.52 1.54
N VAL A 348 14.92 -10.85 1.41
CA VAL A 348 14.48 -10.22 0.15
C VAL A 348 13.97 -8.80 0.42
N HIS A 349 14.27 -7.85 -0.46
CA HIS A 349 13.71 -6.50 -0.41
C HIS A 349 12.40 -6.40 -1.19
N GLU A 350 12.21 -7.26 -2.19
CA GLU A 350 10.98 -7.33 -2.96
C GLU A 350 9.84 -8.02 -2.17
N GLY A 351 8.68 -8.14 -2.81
CA GLY A 351 7.49 -8.77 -2.26
C GLY A 351 6.63 -9.34 -3.37
N ARG A 352 7.29 -9.96 -4.37
CA ARG A 352 6.61 -10.56 -5.51
C ARG A 352 5.78 -11.78 -5.07
N ASN A 353 4.84 -12.17 -5.92
CA ASN A 353 3.99 -13.30 -5.60
C ASN A 353 4.83 -14.58 -5.45
N HIS A 354 4.70 -15.27 -4.32
CA HIS A 354 5.42 -16.50 -3.99
C HIS A 354 6.96 -16.45 -4.13
N GLU A 355 7.57 -15.26 -4.06
CA GLU A 355 8.99 -15.03 -4.36
C GLU A 355 9.97 -16.02 -3.71
N VAL A 356 9.90 -16.18 -2.39
CA VAL A 356 10.80 -17.07 -1.64
C VAL A 356 10.54 -18.54 -1.98
N ARG A 357 9.29 -18.91 -2.31
CA ARG A 357 8.96 -20.29 -2.71
C ARG A 357 9.53 -20.61 -4.08
N GLU A 358 9.39 -19.68 -5.03
CA GLU A 358 9.95 -19.82 -6.37
C GLU A 358 11.48 -19.90 -6.35
N LEU A 359 12.16 -19.08 -5.55
CA LEU A 359 13.62 -19.17 -5.37
C LEU A 359 14.06 -20.56 -4.91
N VAL A 360 13.38 -21.12 -3.91
CA VAL A 360 13.71 -22.44 -3.35
C VAL A 360 13.34 -23.57 -4.31
N GLN A 361 12.19 -23.48 -4.99
CA GLN A 361 11.72 -24.46 -5.94
C GLN A 361 12.63 -24.55 -7.17
N ASN A 362 13.07 -23.42 -7.70
CA ASN A 362 14.01 -23.37 -8.84
C ASN A 362 15.39 -23.93 -8.51
N ALA A 363 15.79 -23.90 -7.23
CA ALA A 363 16.98 -24.61 -6.77
C ALA A 363 16.79 -26.13 -6.61
N GLY A 364 15.62 -26.67 -6.97
CA GLY A 364 15.29 -28.10 -6.85
C GLY A 364 14.96 -28.54 -5.42
N LEU A 365 14.56 -27.60 -4.54
CA LEU A 365 14.18 -27.91 -3.17
C LEU A 365 12.67 -27.75 -2.97
N LYS A 366 12.12 -28.51 -2.01
CA LYS A 366 10.70 -28.43 -1.65
C LYS A 366 10.52 -27.71 -0.32
N VAL A 367 9.69 -26.67 -0.31
CA VAL A 367 9.36 -25.91 0.91
C VAL A 367 8.38 -26.72 1.76
N TYR A 368 8.78 -27.08 2.97
CA TYR A 368 7.91 -27.68 3.98
C TYR A 368 7.11 -26.61 4.73
N ALA A 369 7.80 -25.56 5.20
CA ALA A 369 7.19 -24.44 5.90
C ALA A 369 7.92 -23.14 5.57
N LEU A 370 7.19 -22.03 5.60
CA LEU A 370 7.72 -20.69 5.37
C LEU A 370 7.20 -19.77 6.47
N LYS A 371 8.11 -19.12 7.18
CA LYS A 371 7.79 -18.17 8.25
C LYS A 371 8.51 -16.85 8.03
N ARG A 372 7.78 -15.73 7.93
CA ARG A 372 8.40 -14.40 7.96
C ARG A 372 8.75 -14.03 9.40
N VAL A 373 10.00 -13.67 9.66
CA VAL A 373 10.50 -13.39 11.02
C VAL A 373 10.95 -11.94 11.21
N ARG A 374 11.15 -11.18 10.13
CA ARG A 374 11.55 -9.76 10.21
C ARG A 374 10.98 -8.94 9.06
N ILE A 375 10.64 -7.70 9.33
CA ILE A 375 10.37 -6.65 8.34
C ILE A 375 11.20 -5.43 8.75
N GLY A 376 12.03 -4.92 7.84
CA GLY A 376 12.97 -3.85 8.17
C GLY A 376 13.85 -4.26 9.35
N ARG A 377 13.92 -3.44 10.39
CA ARG A 377 14.67 -3.74 11.61
C ARG A 377 13.82 -4.43 12.68
N PHE A 378 12.50 -4.48 12.50
CA PHE A 378 11.59 -5.08 13.47
C PHE A 378 11.51 -6.61 13.28
N ARG A 379 11.89 -7.35 14.33
CA ARG A 379 11.82 -8.80 14.40
C ARG A 379 10.56 -9.24 15.12
N LEU A 380 10.00 -10.37 14.68
CA LEU A 380 8.93 -11.05 15.37
C LEU A 380 9.40 -11.43 16.79
N PRO A 381 8.72 -10.97 17.86
CA PRO A 381 9.08 -11.36 19.22
C PRO A 381 8.99 -12.87 19.39
N SER A 382 9.98 -13.47 20.05
CA SER A 382 10.06 -14.93 20.24
C SER A 382 8.97 -15.48 21.15
N ASP A 383 8.50 -14.66 22.09
CA ASP A 383 7.44 -14.91 23.05
C ASP A 383 6.02 -14.70 22.47
N LEU A 384 5.92 -14.08 21.28
CA LEU A 384 4.62 -13.86 20.63
C LEU A 384 4.09 -15.17 20.02
N GLY A 385 3.17 -15.81 20.74
CA GLY A 385 2.51 -17.04 20.30
C GLY A 385 1.80 -16.92 18.95
N ILE A 386 1.60 -18.05 18.27
CA ILE A 386 0.90 -18.09 16.97
C ILE A 386 -0.55 -17.59 17.14
N GLY A 387 -1.00 -16.74 16.22
CA GLY A 387 -2.31 -16.10 16.25
C GLY A 387 -2.43 -14.96 17.26
N LYS A 388 -1.38 -14.69 18.06
CA LYS A 388 -1.35 -13.56 18.97
C LYS A 388 -0.85 -12.30 18.27
N MET A 389 -1.21 -11.17 18.86
CA MET A 389 -0.80 -9.85 18.43
C MET A 389 -0.13 -9.09 19.57
N VAL A 390 0.69 -8.11 19.20
CA VAL A 390 1.24 -7.09 20.11
C VAL A 390 1.07 -5.72 19.47
N GLU A 391 0.68 -4.74 20.27
CA GLU A 391 0.62 -3.34 19.85
C GLU A 391 2.04 -2.77 19.75
N LEU A 392 2.34 -2.09 18.66
CA LEU A 392 3.67 -1.57 18.37
C LEU A 392 3.89 -0.23 19.06
N LYS A 393 5.05 -0.08 19.70
CA LYS A 393 5.49 1.21 20.25
C LYS A 393 6.12 2.06 19.15
N GLU A 394 6.29 3.35 19.41
CA GLU A 394 6.86 4.27 18.41
C GLU A 394 8.27 3.87 17.92
N ALA A 395 9.07 3.26 18.80
CA ALA A 395 10.38 2.70 18.42
C ALA A 395 10.25 1.55 17.41
N ASP A 396 9.25 0.68 17.59
CA ASP A 396 8.99 -0.45 16.69
C ASP A 396 8.45 0.02 15.33
N ILE A 397 7.61 1.04 15.33
CA ILE A 397 7.10 1.68 14.11
C ILE A 397 8.27 2.27 13.31
N LYS A 398 9.19 2.99 13.96
CA LYS A 398 10.41 3.51 13.32
C LYS A 398 11.31 2.40 12.77
N ALA A 399 11.40 1.27 13.48
CA ALA A 399 12.16 0.12 13.02
C ALA A 399 11.59 -0.53 11.73
N LEU A 400 10.29 -0.37 11.46
CA LEU A 400 9.65 -0.85 10.23
C LEU A 400 9.89 0.07 9.02
N ASP A 401 10.12 1.35 9.26
CA ASP A 401 10.13 2.42 8.25
C ASP A 401 11.41 2.49 7.39
N GLY A 402 12.42 1.66 7.67
CA GLY A 402 13.68 1.58 6.92
C GLY A 402 14.63 2.79 7.07
N ASN A 403 14.10 3.97 7.43
CA ASN A 403 14.87 5.19 7.70
C ASN A 403 15.20 5.31 9.18
N SER A 404 16.32 4.72 9.61
CA SER A 404 17.10 5.08 10.82
C SER A 404 18.46 4.43 10.79
#